data_AF-A0A382PR18-F1
#
_entry.id   AF-A0A382PR18-F1
#
_cell.length_a   1.000
_cell.length_b   1.000
_cell.length_c   1.000
_cell.angle_alpha   90.00
_cell.angle_beta   90.00
_cell.angle_gamma   90.00
#
_symmetry.space_group_name_H-M   'P 1'
#
loop_
_entity.id
_entity.type
_entity.pdbx_description
1 polymer ?
#
loop_
_entity_poly.entity_id
_entity_poly.type
_entity_poly.pdbx_seq_one_letter_code
_entity_poly.pdbx_strand_id
1 'polypeptide(L)'
;MSSSVPRYLFDLKEKPSRPLHDVPVVAATDVSVQPFGYLVDDPDSVDVEIVQWPAQGWRPIDEDSGDEGGCVEGVFHGRWQGDVLYGSNEAVKGHYVLGWSVDSQSASCDEPTVSRKQVLLWHMNYHPDGGQLFYPLEKTPFVFPVADPGDDLDPSRVIALWCDDNRGLYIYPNVWHEG
;
A
#
# COMPACT_ATOMS: atom_id res chain seq x y z
N MET A 1 -23.90 12.59 -6.45
CA MET A 1 -22.73 12.50 -7.35
C MET A 1 -22.29 11.05 -7.32
N SER A 2 -22.18 10.40 -8.48
CA SER A 2 -21.73 9.01 -8.52
C SER A 2 -20.25 8.98 -8.16
N SER A 3 -19.90 8.66 -6.90
CA SER A 3 -18.54 8.30 -6.57
C SER A 3 -18.22 7.05 -7.39
N SER A 4 -17.46 7.22 -8.48
CA SER A 4 -16.97 6.08 -9.25
C SER A 4 -16.09 5.27 -8.31
N VAL A 5 -16.52 4.06 -7.94
CA VAL A 5 -15.68 3.12 -7.21
C VAL A 5 -14.37 3.00 -7.99
N PRO A 6 -13.20 3.21 -7.36
CA PRO A 6 -11.93 3.09 -8.06
C PRO A 6 -11.82 1.69 -8.68
N ARG A 7 -11.52 1.66 -9.99
CA ARG A 7 -11.39 0.42 -10.75
C ARG A 7 -9.92 0.03 -10.78
N TYR A 8 -9.58 -1.02 -10.03
CA TYR A 8 -8.22 -1.54 -9.92
C TYR A 8 -7.91 -2.70 -10.87
N LEU A 9 -8.92 -3.20 -11.58
CA LEU A 9 -8.77 -4.13 -12.70
C LEU A 9 -9.16 -3.46 -14.00
N PHE A 10 -8.21 -3.29 -14.89
CA PHE A 10 -8.35 -2.57 -16.16
C PHE A 10 -7.47 -3.23 -17.23
N ASP A 11 -7.68 -2.88 -18.50
CA ASP A 11 -6.74 -3.30 -19.54
C ASP A 11 -5.39 -2.60 -19.30
N LEU A 12 -4.29 -3.36 -19.33
CA LEU A 12 -2.94 -2.85 -19.03
C LEU A 12 -2.62 -1.60 -19.85
N LYS A 13 -3.11 -1.54 -21.09
CA LYS A 13 -2.87 -0.43 -22.03
C LYS A 13 -3.66 0.84 -21.69
N GLU A 14 -4.62 0.77 -20.77
CA GLU A 14 -5.31 1.96 -20.25
C GLU A 14 -4.37 2.88 -19.44
N LYS A 15 -3.28 2.33 -18.86
CA LYS A 15 -2.29 3.14 -18.16
C LYS A 15 -1.23 3.62 -19.15
N PRO A 16 -1.10 4.94 -19.39
CA PRO A 16 -0.11 5.45 -20.33
C PRO A 16 1.29 5.31 -19.77
N SER A 17 2.29 5.21 -20.65
CA SER A 17 3.69 5.37 -20.27
C SER A 17 3.90 6.75 -19.64
N ARG A 18 4.64 6.80 -18.54
CA ARG A 18 4.97 8.03 -17.81
C ARG A 18 6.46 8.08 -17.48
N PRO A 19 7.03 9.27 -17.23
CA PRO A 19 8.36 9.36 -16.65
C PRO A 19 8.43 8.53 -15.37
N LEU A 20 9.47 7.70 -15.27
CA LEU A 20 9.69 6.86 -14.11
C LEU A 20 10.40 7.66 -13.01
N HIS A 21 10.06 7.35 -11.77
CA HIS A 21 10.75 7.86 -10.59
C HIS A 21 11.36 6.68 -9.83
N ASP A 22 12.66 6.73 -9.60
CA ASP A 22 13.37 5.68 -8.86
C ASP A 22 13.13 5.85 -7.37
N VAL A 23 12.48 4.86 -6.76
CA VAL A 23 12.20 4.83 -5.33
C VAL A 23 13.37 4.16 -4.60
N PRO A 24 14.04 4.83 -3.65
CA PRO A 24 15.12 4.22 -2.89
C PRO A 24 14.58 3.11 -1.98
N VAL A 25 15.23 1.94 -2.04
CA VAL A 25 14.95 0.82 -1.14
C VAL A 25 15.78 0.97 0.14
N VAL A 26 15.11 1.03 1.28
CA VAL A 26 15.71 1.25 2.61
C VAL A 26 15.37 0.06 3.50
N ALA A 27 16.34 -0.48 4.23
CA ALA A 27 16.07 -1.55 5.18
C ALA A 27 15.07 -1.10 6.26
N ALA A 28 14.05 -1.91 6.54
CA ALA A 28 13.11 -1.66 7.62
C ALA A 28 13.78 -1.98 8.96
N THR A 29 14.02 -0.93 9.75
CA THR A 29 14.61 -0.99 11.09
C THR A 29 13.74 -0.13 12.00
N ASP A 30 13.82 -0.34 13.31
CA ASP A 30 13.01 0.45 14.26
C ASP A 30 13.20 1.97 14.11
N VAL A 31 14.37 2.40 13.62
CA VAL A 31 14.67 3.80 13.32
C VAL A 31 14.07 4.25 11.99
N SER A 32 14.20 3.46 10.92
CA SER A 32 13.77 3.86 9.57
C SER A 32 12.25 3.82 9.40
N VAL A 33 11.54 2.96 10.15
CA VAL A 33 10.07 2.87 10.10
C VAL A 33 9.37 3.90 10.97
N GLN A 34 10.05 4.47 11.97
CA GLN A 34 9.44 5.32 13.01
C GLN A 34 8.58 6.49 12.49
N PRO A 35 8.91 7.15 11.35
CA PRO A 35 8.05 8.19 10.78
C PRO A 35 6.71 7.67 10.27
N PHE A 36 6.63 6.39 9.89
CA PHE A 36 5.49 5.78 9.21
C PHE A 36 4.73 4.78 10.09
N GLY A 37 5.38 4.24 11.11
CA GLY A 37 4.83 3.16 11.92
C GLY A 37 5.88 2.49 12.79
N TYR A 38 5.75 1.17 12.96
CA TYR A 38 6.69 0.34 13.73
C TYR A 38 6.69 -1.12 13.26
N LEU A 39 7.78 -1.83 13.58
CA LEU A 39 7.90 -3.27 13.30
C LEU A 39 7.23 -4.09 14.40
N VAL A 40 6.63 -5.20 14.01
CA VAL A 40 5.74 -6.01 14.86
C VAL A 40 6.25 -7.44 14.92
N ASP A 41 6.56 -7.94 16.11
CA ASP A 41 6.98 -9.33 16.30
C ASP A 41 5.79 -10.30 16.30
N ASP A 42 4.66 -9.89 16.89
CA ASP A 42 3.43 -10.68 17.05
C ASP A 42 2.21 -9.88 16.58
N PRO A 43 1.48 -10.32 15.53
CA PRO A 43 0.35 -9.56 15.01
C PRO A 43 -0.79 -9.43 16.02
N ASP A 44 -0.94 -10.39 16.95
CA ASP A 44 -2.00 -10.37 17.97
C ASP A 44 -1.72 -9.34 19.08
N SER A 45 -0.53 -8.74 19.09
CA SER A 45 -0.14 -7.70 20.06
C SER A 45 -0.51 -6.27 19.63
N VAL A 46 -1.08 -6.11 18.43
CA VAL A 46 -1.36 -4.81 17.83
C VAL A 46 -2.84 -4.50 17.86
N ASP A 47 -3.19 -3.44 18.57
CA ASP A 47 -4.48 -2.77 18.41
C ASP A 47 -4.38 -1.77 17.25
N VAL A 48 -5.03 -2.06 16.14
CA VAL A 48 -5.05 -1.17 14.97
C VAL A 48 -5.74 0.14 15.34
N GLU A 49 -5.03 1.25 15.16
CA GLU A 49 -5.52 2.57 15.51
C GLU A 49 -6.66 2.99 14.58
N ILE A 50 -7.75 3.46 15.18
CA ILE A 50 -8.80 4.22 14.49
C ILE A 50 -8.80 5.60 15.13
N VAL A 51 -8.58 6.64 14.33
CA VAL A 51 -8.61 8.04 14.76
C VAL A 51 -9.81 8.74 14.17
N GLN A 52 -10.18 9.86 14.78
CA GLN A 52 -11.27 10.69 14.27
C GLN A 52 -10.99 11.11 12.81
N TRP A 53 -11.92 10.81 11.90
CA TRP A 53 -11.83 11.19 10.49
C TRP A 53 -11.53 12.71 10.34
N PRO A 54 -10.72 13.13 9.35
CA PRO A 54 -10.40 14.55 9.17
C PRO A 54 -11.64 15.40 8.82
N ALA A 55 -11.97 16.36 9.69
CA ALA A 55 -13.04 17.32 9.44
C ALA A 55 -12.76 18.15 8.16
N GLN A 56 -13.71 18.17 7.22
CA GLN A 56 -13.60 18.99 6.01
C GLN A 56 -14.28 20.34 6.19
N GLY A 57 -13.53 21.42 5.95
CA GLY A 57 -14.06 22.80 6.01
C GLY A 57 -14.12 23.35 7.43
N TRP A 58 -15.20 24.07 7.77
CA TRP A 58 -15.28 24.85 9.02
C TRP A 58 -16.05 24.16 10.14
N ARG A 59 -16.74 23.05 9.87
CA ARG A 59 -17.51 22.32 10.89
C ARG A 59 -16.64 21.23 11.50
N PRO A 60 -16.37 21.27 12.82
CA PRO A 60 -15.65 20.20 13.50
C PRO A 60 -16.54 18.94 13.60
N ILE A 61 -15.90 17.81 13.85
CA ILE A 61 -16.56 16.59 14.32
C ILE A 61 -16.74 16.71 15.83
N ASP A 62 -17.83 16.16 16.37
CA ASP A 62 -18.07 16.15 17.81
C ASP A 62 -16.99 15.33 18.52
N GLU A 63 -16.55 15.77 19.70
CA GLU A 63 -15.40 15.21 20.43
C GLU A 63 -15.55 13.72 20.78
N ASP A 64 -16.78 13.19 20.78
CA ASP A 64 -17.14 11.81 21.12
C ASP A 64 -17.59 10.99 19.89
N SER A 65 -17.21 11.41 18.68
CA SER A 65 -17.56 10.70 17.44
C SER A 65 -16.51 10.77 16.34
N GLY A 66 -16.69 9.99 15.28
CA GLY A 66 -15.88 10.00 14.06
C GLY A 66 -14.70 9.04 14.05
N ASP A 67 -14.56 8.21 15.09
CA ASP A 67 -13.54 7.18 15.29
C ASP A 67 -14.14 5.81 15.63
N GLU A 68 -15.44 5.61 15.41
CA GLU A 68 -16.16 4.37 15.76
C GLU A 68 -16.05 3.28 14.67
N GLY A 69 -15.11 3.45 13.74
CA GLY A 69 -14.77 2.46 12.73
C GLY A 69 -14.31 1.15 13.38
N GLY A 70 -14.63 0.02 12.74
CA GLY A 70 -14.11 -1.28 13.12
C GLY A 70 -12.95 -1.71 12.24
N CYS A 71 -12.20 -2.70 12.70
CA CYS A 71 -11.13 -3.33 11.92
C CYS A 71 -11.64 -4.59 11.20
N VAL A 72 -11.04 -4.91 10.07
CA VAL A 72 -11.23 -6.17 9.34
C VAL A 72 -9.88 -6.81 9.08
N GLU A 73 -9.86 -8.13 8.99
CA GLU A 73 -8.64 -8.91 8.77
C GLU A 73 -8.86 -9.90 7.62
N GLY A 74 -7.80 -10.22 6.89
CA GLY A 74 -7.80 -11.21 5.84
C GLY A 74 -6.43 -11.38 5.20
N VAL A 75 -6.26 -12.47 4.45
CA VAL A 75 -5.00 -12.74 3.76
C VAL A 75 -4.84 -11.79 2.57
N PHE A 76 -3.66 -11.20 2.45
CA PHE A 76 -3.24 -10.48 1.26
C PHE A 76 -2.37 -11.37 0.38
N HIS A 77 -2.76 -11.55 -0.89
CA HIS A 77 -2.02 -12.38 -1.85
C HIS A 77 -1.38 -11.51 -2.92
N GLY A 78 -0.06 -11.64 -3.09
CA GLY A 78 0.68 -11.07 -4.21
C GLY A 78 1.01 -12.16 -5.24
N ARG A 79 0.65 -11.97 -6.51
CA ARG A 79 0.95 -12.94 -7.57
C ARG A 79 1.33 -12.26 -8.88
N TRP A 80 2.42 -12.75 -9.46
CA TRP A 80 2.77 -12.40 -10.83
C TRP A 80 2.01 -13.26 -11.87
N GLN A 81 1.60 -12.62 -12.96
CA GLN A 81 1.13 -13.27 -14.17
C GLN A 81 1.72 -12.54 -15.39
N GLY A 82 2.55 -13.24 -16.16
CA GLY A 82 3.43 -12.61 -17.14
C GLY A 82 4.30 -11.53 -16.48
N ASP A 83 4.13 -10.30 -16.95
CA ASP A 83 4.78 -9.07 -16.47
C ASP A 83 3.95 -8.27 -15.46
N VAL A 84 2.75 -8.73 -15.08
CA VAL A 84 1.84 -7.98 -14.20
C VAL A 84 1.87 -8.55 -12.79
N LEU A 85 2.03 -7.68 -11.80
CA LEU A 85 1.86 -8.01 -10.39
C LEU A 85 0.41 -7.72 -9.98
N TYR A 86 -0.30 -8.76 -9.59
CA TYR A 86 -1.66 -8.67 -9.05
C TYR A 86 -1.64 -8.80 -7.53
N GLY A 87 -2.57 -8.07 -6.89
CA GLY A 87 -2.89 -8.16 -5.48
C GLY A 87 -4.33 -8.64 -5.29
N SER A 88 -4.59 -9.43 -4.25
CA SER A 88 -5.95 -9.67 -3.77
C SER A 88 -6.02 -9.63 -2.26
N ASN A 89 -6.97 -8.87 -1.73
CA ASN A 89 -7.13 -8.62 -0.30
C ASN A 89 -8.46 -9.22 0.19
N GLU A 90 -8.38 -10.28 0.99
CA GLU A 90 -9.57 -10.96 1.53
C GLU A 90 -10.34 -10.11 2.56
N ALA A 91 -9.67 -9.20 3.28
CA ALA A 91 -10.28 -8.35 4.29
C ALA A 91 -11.38 -7.43 3.70
N VAL A 92 -11.16 -6.97 2.47
CA VAL A 92 -12.07 -6.05 1.74
C VAL A 92 -12.61 -6.62 0.43
N LYS A 93 -12.29 -7.89 0.12
CA LYS A 93 -12.61 -8.58 -1.15
C LYS A 93 -12.13 -7.81 -2.38
N GLY A 94 -10.94 -7.23 -2.26
CA GLY A 94 -10.32 -6.41 -3.29
C GLY A 94 -9.47 -7.21 -4.26
N HIS A 95 -9.41 -6.77 -5.51
CA HIS A 95 -8.56 -7.33 -6.55
C HIS A 95 -7.92 -6.20 -7.36
N TYR A 96 -6.60 -6.24 -7.50
CA TYR A 96 -5.82 -5.10 -7.94
C TYR A 96 -4.74 -5.50 -8.94
N VAL A 97 -4.50 -4.65 -9.94
CA VAL A 97 -3.19 -4.57 -10.59
C VAL A 97 -2.32 -3.66 -9.73
N LEU A 98 -1.30 -4.21 -9.07
CA LEU A 98 -0.37 -3.45 -8.23
C LEU A 98 0.69 -2.75 -9.10
N GLY A 99 1.18 -3.43 -10.14
CA GLY A 99 2.18 -2.86 -11.05
C GLY A 99 2.68 -3.84 -12.10
N TRP A 100 3.82 -3.50 -12.70
CA TRP A 100 4.41 -4.27 -13.80
C TRP A 100 5.93 -4.41 -13.69
N SER A 101 6.53 -5.46 -14.26
CA SER A 101 7.99 -5.57 -14.39
C SER A 101 8.57 -4.74 -15.55
N VAL A 102 7.72 -4.26 -16.45
CA VAL A 102 8.04 -3.44 -17.63
C VAL A 102 6.93 -2.40 -17.85
N ASP A 103 7.15 -1.41 -18.71
CA ASP A 103 6.13 -0.41 -19.05
C ASP A 103 4.79 -1.06 -19.44
N SER A 104 3.69 -0.53 -18.92
CA SER A 104 2.34 -1.07 -19.07
C SER A 104 1.91 -1.24 -20.53
N GLN A 105 2.42 -0.41 -21.45
CA GLN A 105 2.12 -0.51 -22.89
C GLN A 105 2.78 -1.73 -23.55
N SER A 106 3.84 -2.27 -22.93
CA SER A 106 4.61 -3.42 -23.42
C SER A 106 4.40 -4.70 -22.61
N ALA A 107 3.76 -4.60 -21.44
CA ALA A 107 3.56 -5.73 -20.54
C ALA A 107 2.65 -6.81 -21.15
N SER A 108 2.97 -8.07 -20.87
CA SER A 108 2.16 -9.23 -21.24
C SER A 108 1.59 -9.94 -20.02
N CYS A 109 0.37 -10.48 -20.12
CA CYS A 109 -0.22 -11.38 -19.11
C CYS A 109 0.06 -12.86 -19.38
N ASP A 110 0.63 -13.21 -20.53
CA ASP A 110 0.82 -14.60 -20.94
C ASP A 110 2.10 -15.17 -20.32
N GLU A 111 3.24 -14.54 -20.62
CA GLU A 111 4.57 -14.96 -20.18
C GLU A 111 5.39 -13.71 -19.80
N PRO A 112 6.33 -13.80 -18.84
CA PRO A 112 7.20 -12.68 -18.51
C PRO A 112 8.10 -12.35 -19.69
N THR A 113 8.09 -11.08 -20.12
CA THR A 113 8.94 -10.58 -21.22
C THR A 113 10.30 -10.11 -20.71
N VAL A 114 10.39 -9.79 -19.42
CA VAL A 114 11.63 -9.35 -18.74
C VAL A 114 11.82 -10.06 -17.39
N SER A 115 13.05 -10.01 -16.88
CA SER A 115 13.30 -10.46 -15.49
C SER A 115 12.64 -9.52 -14.49
N ARG A 116 11.96 -10.06 -13.47
CA ARG A 116 11.29 -9.32 -12.39
C ARG A 116 12.28 -8.75 -11.37
N LYS A 117 13.07 -7.78 -11.81
CA LYS A 117 14.04 -7.04 -10.97
C LYS A 117 13.48 -5.72 -10.45
N GLN A 118 12.30 -5.34 -10.88
CA GLN A 118 11.61 -4.10 -10.53
C GLN A 118 10.10 -4.31 -10.56
N VAL A 119 9.37 -3.40 -9.94
CA VAL A 119 7.95 -3.21 -10.12
C VAL A 119 7.68 -1.72 -10.37
N LEU A 120 6.97 -1.42 -11.45
CA LEU A 120 6.50 -0.09 -11.80
C LEU A 120 5.11 0.07 -11.19
N LEU A 121 5.03 0.86 -10.12
CA LEU A 121 3.78 1.21 -9.45
C LEU A 121 3.12 2.40 -10.17
N TRP A 122 1.79 2.46 -10.14
CA TRP A 122 1.01 3.53 -10.80
C TRP A 122 0.11 4.31 -9.84
N HIS A 123 0.07 3.90 -8.58
CA HIS A 123 -0.82 4.40 -7.55
C HIS A 123 -0.19 4.18 -6.18
N MET A 124 -0.60 5.01 -5.24
CA MET A 124 -0.47 4.81 -3.80
C MET A 124 -1.79 5.27 -3.17
N ASN A 125 -2.14 4.70 -2.03
CA ASN A 125 -3.32 5.03 -1.23
C ASN A 125 -2.92 5.49 0.18
N TYR A 126 -3.88 5.99 0.93
CA TYR A 126 -3.78 6.16 2.37
C TYR A 126 -5.17 6.04 3.00
N HIS A 127 -5.20 5.61 4.25
CA HIS A 127 -6.41 5.60 5.08
C HIS A 127 -6.31 6.75 6.08
N PRO A 128 -7.10 7.82 5.96
CA PRO A 128 -6.91 9.03 6.77
C PRO A 128 -7.15 8.80 8.26
N ASP A 129 -7.92 7.77 8.60
CA ASP A 129 -8.51 7.50 9.90
C ASP A 129 -8.17 6.13 10.48
N GLY A 130 -7.49 5.25 9.72
CA GLY A 130 -7.17 3.90 10.15
C GLY A 130 -5.71 3.53 9.92
N GLY A 131 -5.09 2.92 10.91
CA GLY A 131 -3.81 2.25 10.76
C GLY A 131 -3.95 0.94 9.99
N GLN A 132 -2.83 0.33 9.61
CA GLN A 132 -2.84 -0.94 8.91
C GLN A 132 -1.62 -1.79 9.25
N LEU A 133 -1.82 -3.09 9.43
CA LEU A 133 -0.77 -4.06 9.68
C LEU A 133 -0.63 -5.02 8.49
N PHE A 134 0.60 -5.20 8.02
CA PHE A 134 0.98 -6.32 7.17
C PHE A 134 1.93 -7.23 7.91
N TYR A 135 1.65 -8.53 7.94
CA TYR A 135 2.47 -9.53 8.61
C TYR A 135 2.79 -10.70 7.69
N PRO A 136 4.07 -11.11 7.54
CA PRO A 136 4.47 -12.13 6.57
C PRO A 136 4.11 -13.55 7.04
N LEU A 137 3.05 -14.14 6.49
CA LEU A 137 2.61 -15.50 6.83
C LEU A 137 3.59 -16.60 6.39
N GLU A 138 4.24 -16.42 5.23
CA GLU A 138 5.17 -17.40 4.64
C GLU A 138 6.62 -17.18 5.08
N LYS A 139 6.89 -16.20 5.95
CA LYS A 139 8.25 -15.80 6.34
C LYS A 139 9.13 -15.54 5.14
N THR A 140 8.64 -14.66 4.27
CA THR A 140 9.39 -14.16 3.11
C THR A 140 9.54 -12.66 3.23
N PRO A 141 10.71 -12.09 2.89
CA PRO A 141 10.88 -10.65 2.84
C PRO A 141 9.90 -10.01 1.86
N PHE A 142 9.48 -8.79 2.16
CA PHE A 142 8.59 -8.02 1.30
C PHE A 142 9.05 -6.57 1.21
N VAL A 143 8.61 -5.88 0.16
CA VAL A 143 8.93 -4.47 -0.08
C VAL A 143 7.65 -3.66 0.04
N PHE A 144 7.69 -2.62 0.86
CA PHE A 144 6.52 -1.81 1.19
C PHE A 144 6.80 -0.32 0.94
N PRO A 145 6.29 0.26 -0.16
CA PRO A 145 6.44 1.69 -0.45
C PRO A 145 5.65 2.53 0.55
N VAL A 146 6.27 3.60 1.06
CA VAL A 146 5.67 4.54 2.00
C VAL A 146 6.06 5.99 1.68
N ALA A 147 5.21 6.95 2.08
CA ALA A 147 5.54 8.37 2.11
C ALA A 147 4.80 9.09 3.25
N ASP A 148 5.28 10.29 3.59
CA ASP A 148 4.73 11.11 4.67
C ASP A 148 3.25 11.48 4.43
N PRO A 149 2.42 11.57 5.49
CA PRO A 149 1.03 11.98 5.38
C PRO A 149 0.79 13.33 4.68
N GLY A 150 -0.39 13.46 4.05
CA GLY A 150 -0.90 14.69 3.43
C GLY A 150 -1.44 14.49 2.02
N ASP A 151 -2.35 15.33 1.55
CA ASP A 151 -3.11 15.06 0.31
C ASP A 151 -2.28 15.17 -0.99
N ASP A 152 -1.19 15.93 -1.00
CA ASP A 152 -0.34 16.15 -2.19
C ASP A 152 0.90 15.26 -2.14
N LEU A 153 0.78 14.04 -2.67
CA LEU A 153 1.88 13.09 -2.74
C LEU A 153 2.98 13.60 -3.69
N ASP A 154 4.13 13.92 -3.13
CA ASP A 154 5.37 14.17 -3.87
C ASP A 154 6.13 12.84 -4.09
N PRO A 155 6.23 12.33 -5.34
CA PRO A 155 6.95 11.09 -5.62
C PRO A 155 8.39 11.08 -5.11
N SER A 156 9.06 12.24 -5.03
CA SER A 156 10.44 12.34 -4.56
C SER A 156 10.62 12.06 -3.07
N ARG A 157 9.52 11.98 -2.32
CA ARG A 157 9.50 11.66 -0.89
C ARG A 157 9.12 10.21 -0.62
N VAL A 158 8.81 9.43 -1.65
CA VAL A 158 8.50 8.01 -1.53
C VAL A 158 9.79 7.23 -1.28
N ILE A 159 9.76 6.34 -0.29
CA ILE A 159 10.79 5.32 -0.08
C ILE A 159 10.14 3.94 -0.10
N ALA A 160 10.92 2.89 -0.34
CA ALA A 160 10.46 1.51 -0.25
C ALA A 160 11.15 0.82 0.92
N LEU A 161 10.38 0.44 1.93
CA LEU A 161 10.89 -0.32 3.07
C LEU A 161 11.12 -1.77 2.66
N TRP A 162 12.33 -2.28 2.85
CA TRP A 162 12.65 -3.70 2.75
C TRP A 162 12.42 -4.35 4.11
N CYS A 163 11.28 -5.00 4.27
CA CYS A 163 10.92 -5.75 5.46
C CYS A 163 11.52 -7.15 5.41
N ASP A 164 12.07 -7.59 6.53
CA ASP A 164 12.61 -8.95 6.66
C ASP A 164 11.49 -10.01 6.70
N ASP A 165 11.87 -11.26 6.93
CA ASP A 165 10.96 -12.40 6.96
C ASP A 165 10.36 -12.69 8.35
N ASN A 166 10.72 -11.92 9.38
CA ASN A 166 10.40 -12.28 10.77
C ASN A 166 9.51 -11.27 11.48
N ARG A 167 9.35 -10.06 10.97
CA ARG A 167 8.50 -9.02 11.57
C ARG A 167 7.49 -8.46 10.58
N GLY A 168 6.30 -8.15 11.09
CA GLY A 168 5.31 -7.35 10.39
C GLY A 168 5.67 -5.86 10.39
N LEU A 169 4.94 -5.11 9.57
CA LEU A 169 4.99 -3.66 9.51
C LEU A 169 3.60 -3.12 9.82
N TYR A 170 3.48 -2.41 10.93
CA TYR A 170 2.33 -1.55 11.21
C TYR A 170 2.62 -0.16 10.64
N ILE A 171 1.65 0.45 9.98
CA ILE A 171 1.68 1.85 9.55
C ILE A 171 0.58 2.65 10.26
N TYR A 172 0.89 3.88 10.62
CA TYR A 172 -0.06 4.81 11.24
C TYR A 172 -1.15 5.23 10.24
N PRO A 173 -2.31 5.70 10.75
CA PRO A 173 -3.26 6.43 9.93
C PRO A 173 -2.58 7.53 9.11
N ASN A 174 -3.16 7.78 7.94
CA ASN A 174 -2.82 8.85 7.01
C ASN A 174 -1.46 8.69 6.29
N VAL A 175 -0.73 7.61 6.52
CA VAL A 175 0.53 7.30 5.80
C VAL A 175 0.21 6.80 4.39
N TRP A 176 0.87 7.39 3.39
CA TRP A 176 0.80 6.87 2.02
C TRP A 176 1.49 5.53 1.92
N HIS A 177 0.86 4.59 1.24
CA HIS A 177 1.38 3.26 1.01
C HIS A 177 0.81 2.64 -0.27
N GLU A 178 1.41 1.53 -0.71
CA GLU A 178 0.83 0.62 -1.69
C GLU A 178 1.22 -0.80 -1.27
N GLY A 179 0.29 -1.73 -1.39
CA GLY A 179 0.41 -3.07 -0.80
C GLY A 179 -0.61 -4.00 -1.41
#